data_AF-A0A2S5J008-F1
#
_entry.id   AF-A0A2S5J008-F1
#
_cell.length_a   1.000
_cell.length_b   1.000
_cell.length_c   1.000
_cell.angle_alpha   90.00
_cell.angle_beta   90.00
_cell.angle_gamma   90.00
#
_symmetry.space_group_name_H-M   'P 1'
#
loop_
_entity.id
_entity.type
_entity.pdbx_description
1 polymer ?
#
loop_
_entity_poly.entity_id
_entity_poly.type
_entity_poly.pdbx_seq_one_letter_code
_entity_poly.pdbx_strand_id
1 'polypeptide(L)' 'MDTYVSTGLFIFALALVNAGLAEQKNRSRGIWFLVSLLLGPFATALIVVWPAPKPVPPSMSHRGGWKDTPPDPRTPH' A
#
# COMPACT_ATOMS: atom_id res chain seq x y z
N MET A 1 22.39 21.43 13.38
CA MET A 1 21.98 21.38 11.95
C MET A 1 21.97 19.95 11.40
N ASP A 2 22.32 18.99 12.25
CA ASP A 2 22.77 17.64 11.89
C ASP A 2 21.61 16.68 11.63
N THR A 3 20.46 16.90 12.29
CA THR A 3 19.23 16.10 12.12
C THR A 3 18.60 16.28 10.73
N TYR A 4 18.69 17.49 10.16
CA TYR A 4 18.18 17.78 8.82
C TYR A 4 19.05 17.18 7.73
N VAL A 5 20.38 17.22 7.92
CA VAL A 5 21.34 16.58 7.01
C VAL A 5 21.12 15.06 7.03
N SER A 6 20.94 14.46 8.22
CA SER A 6 20.68 13.02 8.36
C SER A 6 19.34 12.59 7.73
N THR A 7 18.26 13.37 7.93
CA THR A 7 16.95 13.08 7.33
C THR A 7 16.98 13.26 5.81
N GLY A 8 17.62 14.31 5.30
CA GLY A 8 17.74 14.56 3.85
C GLY A 8 18.50 13.44 3.13
N LEU A 9 19.59 12.95 3.73
CA LEU A 9 20.37 11.84 3.17
C LEU A 9 19.59 10.51 3.16
N PHE A 10 18.76 10.25 4.17
CA PHE A 10 17.93 9.05 4.22
C PHE A 10 16.89 9.02 3.09
N ILE A 11 16.18 10.13 2.89
CA ILE A 11 15.18 10.26 1.82
C ILE A 11 15.84 10.18 0.44
N PHE A 12 17.01 10.80 0.28
CA PHE A 12 17.79 10.73 -0.95
C PHE A 12 18.25 9.31 -1.28
N ALA A 13 18.73 8.56 -0.28
CA ALA A 13 19.13 7.16 -0.45
C ALA A 13 17.94 6.28 -0.87
N LEU A 14 16.77 6.46 -0.28
CA LEU A 14 15.54 5.74 -0.68
C LEU A 14 15.11 6.07 -2.11
N ALA A 15 15.20 7.34 -2.52
CA ALA A 15 14.88 7.74 -3.89
C ALA A 15 15.84 7.11 -4.91
N LEU A 16 17.14 7.00 -4.60
CA LEU A 16 18.11 6.31 -5.44
C LEU A 16 17.84 4.80 -5.54
N VAL A 17 17.51 4.14 -4.43
CA VAL A 17 17.15 2.71 -4.43
C VAL A 17 15.90 2.46 -5.28
N ASN A 18 14.85 3.28 -5.13
CA ASN A 18 13.63 3.15 -5.92
C ASN A 18 13.87 3.41 -7.42
N ALA A 19 14.76 4.35 -7.76
CA ALA A 19 15.14 4.61 -9.14
C ALA A 19 15.86 3.41 -9.78
N GLY A 20 16.79 2.78 -9.05
CA GLY A 20 17.50 1.58 -9.50
C GLY A 20 16.58 0.37 -9.66
N LEU A 21 15.63 0.19 -8.72
CA LEU A 21 14.65 -0.91 -8.81
C LEU A 21 13.69 -0.74 -9.99
N ALA A 22 13.33 0.50 -10.32
CA ALA A 22 12.52 0.82 -11.50
C ALA A 22 13.28 0.58 -12.81
N GLU A 23 14.58 0.91 -12.85
CA GLU A 23 15.45 0.66 -13.99
C GLU A 23 15.58 -0.83 -14.30
N GLN A 24 15.75 -1.66 -13.27
CA GLN A 24 15.79 -3.12 -13.41
C GLN A 24 14.47 -3.72 -13.94
N LYS A 25 13.36 -2.97 -13.85
CA LYS A 25 12.04 -3.36 -14.37
C LYS A 25 11.69 -2.68 -15.71
N ASN A 26 12.69 -2.13 -16.41
CA ASN A 26 12.52 -1.42 -17.69
C ASN A 26 11.61 -0.18 -17.59
N ARG A 27 11.53 0.44 -16.40
CA ARG A 27 10.79 1.69 -16.16
C ARG A 27 11.76 2.86 -16.02
N SER A 28 11.29 4.06 -16.35
CA SER A 28 12.12 5.27 -16.36
C SER A 28 12.65 5.62 -14.97
N ARG A 29 13.97 5.42 -14.76
CA ARG A 29 14.68 5.74 -13.51
C ARG A 29 14.46 7.18 -13.04
N GLY A 30 14.39 8.13 -13.97
CA GLY A 30 14.26 9.56 -13.69
C GLY A 30 12.88 9.93 -13.16
N ILE A 31 11.82 9.33 -13.73
CA ILE A 31 10.45 9.56 -13.26
C ILE A 31 10.28 8.99 -11.86
N TRP A 32 10.78 7.77 -11.59
CA TRP A 32 10.64 7.14 -10.28
C TRP A 32 11.52 7.78 -9.19
N PHE A 33 12.67 8.34 -9.57
CA PHE A 33 13.47 9.19 -8.70
C PHE A 33 12.73 10.48 -8.34
N LEU A 34 12.20 11.23 -9.32
CA LEU A 34 11.43 12.46 -9.06
C LEU A 34 10.15 12.16 -8.26
N VAL A 35 9.46 11.07 -8.55
CA VAL A 35 8.28 10.62 -7.77
C VAL A 35 8.67 10.36 -6.33
N SER A 36 9.77 9.64 -6.07
CA SER A 36 10.24 9.37 -4.70
C SER A 36 10.71 10.65 -3.98
N LEU A 37 11.20 11.64 -4.72
CA LEU A 37 11.63 12.94 -4.21
C LEU A 37 10.45 13.90 -3.95
N LEU A 38 9.40 13.86 -4.78
CA LEU A 38 8.17 14.66 -4.67
C LEU A 38 7.16 14.09 -3.67
N LEU A 39 7.08 12.77 -3.52
CA LEU A 39 6.37 12.10 -2.41
C LEU A 39 7.12 12.19 -1.07
N GLY A 40 7.91 13.25 -0.91
CA GLY A 40 8.47 13.68 0.37
C GLY A 40 7.46 14.44 1.25
N PRO A 41 7.92 15.30 2.18
CA PRO A 41 7.25 15.75 3.43
C PRO A 41 5.89 16.46 3.31
N PHE A 42 5.38 16.72 2.11
CA PHE A 42 4.03 17.26 1.89
C PHE A 42 2.92 16.29 2.29
N ALA A 43 3.12 14.98 2.08
CA ALA A 43 2.19 13.96 2.56
C ALA A 43 2.10 13.96 4.10
N THR A 44 3.24 14.14 4.77
CA THR A 44 3.32 14.21 6.24
C THR A 44 2.70 15.49 6.79
N ALA A 45 2.92 16.64 6.15
CA ALA A 45 2.32 17.92 6.55
C ALA A 45 0.79 17.92 6.43
N LEU A 46 0.24 17.30 5.37
CA LEU A 46 -1.21 17.19 5.18
C LEU A 46 -1.88 16.24 6.18
N ILE A 47 -1.24 15.11 6.51
CA ILE A 47 -1.75 14.15 7.50
C ILE A 47 -1.75 14.72 8.92
N VAL A 48 -0.71 15.47 9.31
CA VAL A 48 -0.58 16.05 10.65
C VAL A 48 -1.63 17.14 10.93
N VAL A 49 -2.07 17.87 9.89
CA VAL A 49 -3.06 18.96 10.02
C VAL A 49 -4.51 18.45 9.93
N TRP A 50 -4.75 17.26 9.37
CA TRP A 50 -6.10 16.77 9.09
C TRP A 50 -6.61 15.76 10.15
N PRO A 51 -7.80 15.97 10.77
CA PRO A 51 -8.34 15.07 11.79
C PRO A 51 -9.00 13.79 11.22
N ALA A 52 -8.92 12.68 11.96
CA ALA A 52 -9.40 11.37 11.51
C ALA A 52 -10.96 11.27 11.45
N PRO A 53 -11.54 10.64 10.40
CA PRO A 53 -12.97 10.33 10.33
C PRO A 53 -13.42 9.31 11.40
N LYS A 54 -14.66 9.42 11.89
CA LYS A 54 -15.21 8.50 12.90
C LYS A 54 -15.40 7.08 12.32
N PRO A 55 -15.06 6.01 13.07
CA PRO A 55 -15.25 4.63 12.61
C PRO A 55 -16.72 4.31 12.33
N VAL A 56 -17.00 3.68 11.18
CA VAL A 56 -18.31 3.11 10.87
C VAL A 56 -18.34 1.67 11.41
N PRO A 57 -19.30 1.30 12.27
CA PRO A 57 -19.38 -0.07 12.80
C PRO A 57 -19.75 -1.07 11.69
N PRO A 58 -19.18 -2.29 11.71
CA PRO A 58 -19.41 -3.28 10.67
C PRO A 58 -20.86 -3.80 10.68
N SER A 59 -21.51 -3.80 9.52
CA SER A 59 -22.80 -4.46 9.29
C SER A 59 -22.57 -5.97 9.13
N MET A 60 -22.78 -6.74 10.20
CA MET A 60 -22.89 -8.19 10.10
C MET A 60 -24.27 -8.56 9.54
N SER A 61 -24.38 -8.84 8.24
CA SER A 61 -25.57 -9.48 7.67
C SER A 61 -25.24 -10.39 6.47
N HIS A 62 -25.59 -11.66 6.62
CA HIS A 62 -25.88 -12.66 5.57
C HIS A 62 -24.73 -13.28 4.75
N ARG A 63 -24.29 -14.48 5.18
CA ARG A 63 -23.99 -15.59 4.26
C ARG A 63 -24.52 -16.90 4.83
N GLY A 64 -25.82 -17.14 4.62
CA GLY A 64 -26.38 -18.49 4.65
C GLY A 64 -26.08 -19.20 3.34
N GLY A 65 -25.83 -20.53 3.38
CA GLY A 65 -25.65 -21.32 2.16
C GLY A 65 -25.11 -22.74 2.33
N TRP A 66 -25.29 -23.40 3.49
CA TRP A 66 -24.89 -24.79 3.74
C TRP A 66 -25.77 -25.84 3.03
N LYS A 67 -26.32 -25.52 1.86
CA LYS A 67 -27.15 -26.46 1.08
C LYS A 67 -26.48 -26.75 -0.25
N ASP A 68 -25.51 -27.66 -0.22
CA ASP A 68 -25.06 -28.46 -1.36
C ASP A 68 -24.52 -29.78 -0.79
N THR A 69 -25.41 -30.74 -0.52
CA THR A 69 -24.99 -32.14 -0.28
C THR A 69 -24.98 -32.85 -1.63
N PRO A 70 -23.84 -33.40 -2.11
CA PRO A 70 -23.81 -34.21 -3.32
C PRO A 70 -24.66 -35.48 -3.17
N PRO A 71 -25.32 -36.00 -4.23
CA PRO A 71 -26.03 -37.28 -4.18
C PRO A 71 -25.06 -38.44 -3.86
N ASP A 72 -25.44 -39.33 -2.94
CA ASP A 72 -24.65 -40.51 -2.54
C ASP A 72 -24.56 -41.52 -3.70
N PRO A 73 -23.35 -41.88 -4.18
CA PRO A 73 -23.17 -42.83 -5.28
C PRO A 73 -23.44 -44.31 -4.91
N ARG A 74 -23.97 -44.63 -3.72
CA ARG A 74 -24.25 -46.01 -3.28
C ARG A 74 -25.70 -46.50 -3.47
N THR A 75 -26.46 -45.97 -4.43
CA THR A 75 -27.72 -46.59 -4.88
C THR A 75 -27.49 -47.53 -6.07
N PRO A 76 -27.40 -48.86 -5.88
CA PRO A 76 -27.62 -49.83 -6.95
C PRO A 76 -29.12 -49.92 -7.26
N HIS A 77 -29.48 -49.92 -8.55
CA HIS A 77 -30.82 -50.27 -9.03
C HIS A 77 -31.09 -51.77 -8.89
#